data_AF-N2A2V0-F1
#
_entry.id   AF-N2A2V0-F1
#
_cell.length_a   1.000
_cell.length_b   1.000
_cell.length_c   1.000
_cell.angle_alpha   90.00
_cell.angle_beta   90.00
_cell.angle_gamma   90.00
#
_symmetry.space_group_name_H-M   'P 1'
#
loop_
_entity.id
_entity.type
_entity.pdbx_description
1 polymer ?
#
loop_
_entity_poly.entity_id
_entity_poly.type
_entity_poly.pdbx_seq_one_letter_code
_entity_poly.pdbx_strand_id
1 'polypeptide(L)'
;MFKEFKQFIARGNVIDLAVGVIIGAAFTSIVKSLVSNIINPLIGIFIGKIDLSNLVLKVGDATFKYGSFINSVINFLIISFVVFLIVKAVNKITKKEKKEAGPTAEDYLKDIRDLLESKTE
;
A
#
# COMPACT_ATOMS: atom_id res chain seq x y z
N MET A 1 -10.17 14.48 32.72
CA MET A 1 -9.15 13.57 32.15
C MET A 1 -9.69 12.27 31.55
N PHE A 2 -10.08 11.22 32.30
CA PHE A 2 -10.50 9.94 31.66
C PHE A 2 -11.77 10.06 30.79
N LYS A 3 -12.75 10.86 31.23
CA LYS A 3 -13.96 11.15 30.43
C LYS A 3 -13.65 11.98 29.18
N GLU A 4 -12.79 12.99 29.28
CA GLU A 4 -12.31 13.81 28.16
C GLU A 4 -11.51 12.99 27.15
N PHE A 5 -10.66 12.06 27.63
CA PHE A 5 -9.91 11.15 26.78
C PHE A 5 -10.83 10.19 26.02
N LYS A 6 -11.86 9.63 26.69
CA LYS A 6 -12.88 8.81 26.02
C LYS A 6 -13.65 9.61 24.95
N GLN A 7 -13.98 10.87 25.22
CA GLN A 7 -14.61 11.76 24.24
C GLN A 7 -13.68 12.12 23.08
N PHE A 8 -12.38 12.28 23.34
CA PHE A 8 -11.37 12.56 22.34
C PHE A 8 -11.23 11.40 21.34
N ILE A 9 -11.12 10.16 21.83
CA ILE A 9 -11.02 8.96 20.97
C ILE A 9 -12.35 8.62 20.30
N ALA A 10 -13.49 8.91 20.94
CA ALA A 10 -14.81 8.67 20.34
C ALA A 10 -15.08 9.53 19.09
N ARG A 11 -14.20 10.51 18.78
CA ARG A 11 -14.21 11.17 17.48
C ARG A 11 -13.76 10.16 16.42
N GLY A 12 -14.72 9.57 15.70
CA GLY A 12 -14.49 8.48 14.73
C GLY A 12 -13.28 8.69 13.82
N ASN A 13 -13.09 9.91 13.32
CA ASN A 13 -11.94 10.28 12.48
C ASN A 13 -10.55 10.00 13.11
N VAL A 14 -10.43 10.02 14.44
CA VAL A 14 -9.18 9.76 15.17
C VAL A 14 -8.90 8.27 15.27
N ILE A 15 -9.92 7.45 15.51
CA ILE A 15 -9.78 5.99 15.58
C ILE A 15 -9.44 5.43 14.21
N ASP A 16 -10.15 5.85 13.17
CA ASP A 16 -9.90 5.39 11.79
C ASP A 16 -8.49 5.77 11.32
N LEU A 17 -8.04 6.98 11.66
CA LEU A 17 -6.67 7.42 11.39
C LEU A 17 -5.64 6.56 12.15
N ALA A 18 -5.86 6.31 13.44
CA ALA A 18 -4.95 5.51 14.25
C ALA A 18 -4.82 4.07 13.72
N VAL A 19 -5.95 3.46 13.37
CA VAL A 19 -5.99 2.12 12.76
C VAL A 19 -5.27 2.12 11.41
N GLY A 20 -5.54 3.11 10.55
CA GLY A 20 -4.87 3.24 9.25
C GLY A 20 -3.35 3.37 9.36
N VAL A 21 -2.85 4.18 10.29
CA VAL A 21 -1.41 4.35 10.51
C VAL A 21 -0.76 3.07 11.04
N ILE A 22 -1.37 2.40 12.02
CA ILE A 22 -0.84 1.17 12.60
C ILE A 22 -0.81 0.05 11.55
N ILE A 23 -1.90 -0.14 10.80
CA ILE A 23 -1.98 -1.13 9.73
C ILE A 23 -1.00 -0.79 8.60
N GLY A 24 -0.88 0.49 8.23
CA GLY A 24 0.08 0.93 7.20
C GLY A 24 1.53 0.64 7.57
N ALA A 25 1.91 0.85 8.84
CA ALA A 25 3.25 0.52 9.34
C ALA A 25 3.52 -1.00 9.35
N ALA A 26 2.54 -1.78 9.82
CA ALA A 26 2.62 -3.24 9.81
C ALA A 26 2.72 -3.79 8.37
N PHE A 27 1.90 -3.28 7.45
CA PHE A 27 1.90 -3.65 6.05
C PHE A 27 3.24 -3.35 5.38
N THR A 28 3.80 -2.16 5.61
CA THR A 28 5.13 -1.78 5.11
C THR A 28 6.21 -2.77 5.57
N SER A 29 6.12 -3.25 6.81
CA SER A 29 7.05 -4.23 7.37
C SER A 29 6.92 -5.61 6.69
N ILE A 30 5.69 -6.04 6.39
CA ILE A 30 5.42 -7.29 5.64
C ILE A 30 6.01 -7.20 4.23
N VAL A 31 5.76 -6.09 3.53
CA VAL A 31 6.31 -5.84 2.18
C VAL A 31 7.83 -5.85 2.21
N LYS A 32 8.44 -5.16 3.18
CA LYS A 32 9.90 -5.11 3.34
C LYS A 32 10.46 -6.51 3.56
N SER A 33 9.82 -7.33 4.39
CA SER A 33 10.22 -8.73 4.65
C SER A 33 10.13 -9.59 3.38
N LEU A 34 9.04 -9.48 2.62
CA LEU A 34 8.90 -10.17 1.33
C LEU A 34 10.04 -9.80 0.38
N VAL A 35 10.38 -8.52 0.30
CA VAL A 35 11.44 -8.05 -0.59
C VAL A 35 12.81 -8.51 -0.10
N SER A 36 13.15 -8.29 1.17
CA SER A 36 14.48 -8.59 1.69
C SER A 36 14.76 -10.08 1.80
N ASN A 37 13.75 -10.88 2.14
CA ASN A 37 13.94 -12.28 2.51
C ASN A 37 13.58 -13.26 1.38
N ILE A 38 12.79 -12.83 0.39
CA ILE A 38 12.37 -13.69 -0.72
C ILE A 38 12.86 -13.12 -2.05
N ILE A 39 12.50 -11.86 -2.38
CA ILE A 39 12.82 -11.30 -3.69
C ILE A 39 14.32 -11.05 -3.88
N ASN A 40 15.01 -10.44 -2.91
CA ASN A 40 16.43 -10.14 -3.00
C ASN A 40 17.28 -11.42 -3.16
N PRO A 41 17.07 -12.50 -2.37
CA PRO A 41 17.76 -13.76 -2.60
C PRO A 41 17.46 -14.37 -3.98
N LEU A 42 16.21 -14.33 -4.45
CA LEU A 42 15.85 -14.83 -5.78
C LEU A 42 16.58 -14.05 -6.88
N ILE A 43 16.54 -12.72 -6.84
CA ILE A 43 17.29 -11.87 -7.77
C ILE A 43 18.80 -12.17 -7.69
N GLY A 44 19.31 -12.37 -6.48
CA GLY A 44 20.72 -12.71 -6.24
C GLY A 44 21.16 -14.02 -6.88
N ILE A 45 20.27 -15.01 -7.01
CA ILE A 45 20.55 -16.29 -7.69
C ILE A 45 20.64 -16.10 -9.21
N PHE A 46 19.75 -15.27 -9.80
CA PHE A 46 19.67 -15.11 -11.26
C PHE A 46 20.61 -14.05 -11.85
N ILE A 47 20.86 -12.96 -11.12
CA ILE A 47 21.64 -11.80 -11.59
C ILE A 47 23.02 -11.74 -10.88
N GLY A 48 23.23 -12.53 -9.83
CA GLY A 48 24.39 -12.45 -8.95
C GLY A 48 24.20 -11.42 -7.83
N LYS A 49 25.19 -11.28 -6.94
CA LYS A 49 25.15 -10.26 -5.88
C LYS A 49 25.19 -8.86 -6.51
N ILE A 50 24.03 -8.21 -6.65
CA ILE A 50 23.92 -6.79 -6.99
C ILE A 50 24.29 -5.96 -5.75
N ASP A 51 25.55 -6.02 -5.34
CA ASP A 51 26.06 -5.19 -4.25
C ASP A 51 26.99 -4.12 -4.78
N LEU A 52 26.38 -2.98 -5.16
CA LEU A 52 27.11 -1.80 -5.60
C LEU A 52 27.65 -0.98 -4.43
N SER A 53 27.44 -1.37 -3.16
CA SER A 53 27.82 -0.57 -1.98
C SER A 53 29.32 -0.29 -1.89
N ASN A 54 30.14 -1.12 -2.55
CA ASN A 54 31.59 -0.98 -2.60
C ASN A 54 32.07 0.13 -3.55
N LEU A 55 31.18 0.68 -4.37
CA LEU A 55 31.49 1.82 -5.23
C LEU A 55 31.51 3.10 -4.41
N VAL A 56 32.73 3.58 -4.18
CA VAL A 56 33.02 4.73 -3.34
C VAL A 56 34.00 5.65 -4.06
N LEU A 57 33.69 6.95 -4.08
CA LEU A 57 34.57 7.99 -4.59
C LEU A 57 35.19 8.70 -3.37
N LYS A 58 36.52 8.67 -3.25
CA LYS A 58 37.23 9.43 -2.22
C LYS A 58 37.77 10.73 -2.82
N VAL A 59 37.45 11.85 -2.20
CA VAL A 59 37.95 13.18 -2.57
C VAL A 59 38.49 13.84 -1.29
N GLY A 60 39.81 13.87 -1.15
CA GLY A 60 40.46 14.23 0.12
C GLY A 60 40.01 13.31 1.25
N ASP A 61 39.60 13.88 2.38
CA ASP A 61 39.05 13.14 3.53
C ASP A 61 37.56 12.74 3.36
N ALA A 62 36.89 13.24 2.31
CA ALA A 62 35.48 12.95 2.07
C ALA A 62 35.31 11.62 1.31
N THR A 63 34.39 10.78 1.80
CA THR A 63 34.07 9.47 1.24
C THR A 63 32.64 9.45 0.70
N PHE A 64 32.47 9.54 -0.61
CA PHE A 64 31.17 9.51 -1.29
C PHE A 64 30.77 8.08 -1.63
N LYS A 65 29.83 7.52 -0.88
CA LYS A 65 29.30 6.15 -1.08
C LYS A 65 28.16 6.11 -2.10
N TYR A 66 28.41 6.59 -3.33
CA TYR A 66 27.39 6.64 -4.38
C TYR A 66 26.83 5.25 -4.75
N GLY A 67 27.64 4.20 -4.58
CA GLY A 67 27.21 2.82 -4.73
C GLY A 67 26.06 2.42 -3.79
N SER A 68 26.13 2.83 -2.53
CA SER A 68 25.07 2.59 -1.55
C SER A 68 23.79 3.35 -1.89
N PHE A 69 23.92 4.54 -2.49
CA PHE A 69 22.79 5.31 -2.97
C PHE A 69 22.09 4.60 -4.13
N ILE A 70 22.84 4.15 -5.14
CA ILE A 70 22.30 3.41 -6.28
C ILE A 70 21.61 2.12 -5.80
N ASN A 71 22.22 1.38 -4.87
CA ASN A 71 21.60 0.21 -4.24
C ASN A 71 20.25 0.56 -3.58
N SER A 72 20.17 1.71 -2.90
CA SER A 72 18.93 2.18 -2.26
C SER A 72 17.85 2.50 -3.28
N VAL A 73 18.22 3.10 -4.42
CA VAL A 73 17.31 3.38 -5.55
C VAL A 73 16.79 2.07 -6.16
N ILE A 74 17.67 1.10 -6.43
CA ILE A 74 17.28 -0.21 -6.96
C ILE A 74 16.32 -0.91 -5.99
N ASN A 75 16.64 -0.94 -4.71
CA ASN A 75 15.79 -1.55 -3.69
C ASN A 75 14.41 -0.86 -3.60
N PHE A 76 14.36 0.47 -3.71
CA PHE A 76 13.10 1.21 -3.76
C PHE A 76 12.25 0.83 -4.98
N LEU A 77 12.86 0.71 -6.17
CA LEU A 77 12.16 0.26 -7.38
C LEU A 77 11.60 -1.16 -7.23
N ILE A 78 12.35 -2.07 -6.60
CA ILE A 78 11.87 -3.43 -6.31
C ILE A 78 10.69 -3.39 -5.35
N ILE A 79 10.80 -2.67 -4.23
CA ILE A 79 9.72 -2.56 -3.23
C ILE A 79 8.45 -1.97 -3.86
N SER A 80 8.57 -0.85 -4.56
CA SER A 80 7.42 -0.20 -5.22
C SER A 80 6.76 -1.10 -6.26
N PHE A 81 7.54 -1.87 -7.03
CA PHE A 81 7.02 -2.85 -7.98
C PHE A 81 6.27 -3.99 -7.27
N VAL A 82 6.82 -4.51 -6.16
CA VAL A 82 6.17 -5.57 -5.37
C VAL A 82 4.88 -5.08 -4.73
N VAL A 83 4.86 -3.87 -4.14
CA VAL A 83 3.64 -3.24 -3.62
C VAL A 83 2.60 -3.10 -4.72
N PHE A 84 3.02 -2.64 -5.91
CA PHE A 84 2.13 -2.53 -7.06
C PHE A 84 1.52 -3.89 -7.45
N LEU A 85 2.31 -4.97 -7.49
CA LEU A 85 1.80 -6.31 -7.78
C LEU A 85 0.79 -6.78 -6.74
N ILE A 86 1.04 -6.54 -5.45
CA ILE A 86 0.12 -6.89 -4.35
C ILE A 86 -1.19 -6.10 -4.51
N VAL A 87 -1.11 -4.78 -4.67
CA VAL A 87 -2.30 -3.93 -4.86
C VAL A 87 -3.08 -4.35 -6.11
N LYS A 88 -2.39 -4.69 -7.20
CA LYS A 88 -3.01 -5.21 -8.42
C LYS A 88 -3.71 -6.55 -8.19
N ALA A 89 -3.11 -7.45 -7.41
CA ALA A 89 -3.71 -8.74 -7.07
C ALA A 89 -4.97 -8.57 -6.22
N VAL A 90 -4.90 -7.74 -5.18
CA VAL A 90 -6.06 -7.40 -4.32
C VAL A 90 -7.17 -6.76 -5.16
N ASN A 91 -6.84 -5.74 -5.96
CA ASN A 91 -7.82 -5.07 -6.83
C ASN A 91 -8.45 -6.04 -7.84
N LYS A 92 -7.71 -7.02 -8.35
CA LYS A 92 -8.23 -8.05 -9.26
C LYS A 92 -9.23 -8.99 -8.56
N ILE A 93 -8.98 -9.34 -7.30
CA ILE A 93 -9.87 -10.19 -6.50
C ILE A 93 -11.13 -9.40 -6.10
N THR A 94 -10.98 -8.20 -5.55
CA THR A 94 -12.11 -7.34 -5.14
C THR A 94 -12.99 -6.93 -6.33
N LYS A 95 -12.41 -6.69 -7.51
CA LYS A 95 -13.20 -6.41 -8.73
C LYS A 95 -14.03 -7.61 -9.19
N LYS A 96 -13.68 -8.83 -8.78
CA LYS A 96 -14.43 -10.05 -9.07
C LYS A 96 -15.61 -10.23 -8.11
N GLU A 97 -15.46 -9.82 -6.84
CA GLU A 97 -16.54 -9.83 -5.83
C GLU A 97 -17.53 -8.68 -6.01
N LYS A 98 -17.11 -7.53 -6.55
CA LYS A 98 -18.01 -6.40 -6.83
C LYS A 98 -19.09 -6.66 -7.91
N LYS A 99 -19.12 -7.85 -8.51
CA LYS A 99 -20.22 -8.30 -9.37
C LYS A 99 -21.41 -8.88 -8.60
N GLU A 100 -21.30 -9.05 -7.28
CA GLU A 100 -22.36 -9.58 -6.41
C GLU A 100 -22.77 -8.60 -5.30
N ALA A 101 -22.25 -7.36 -5.30
CA ALA A 101 -22.83 -6.31 -4.47
C ALA A 101 -24.24 -6.03 -5.01
N GLY A 102 -25.26 -6.33 -4.21
CA GLY A 102 -26.66 -6.05 -4.53
C GLY A 102 -26.90 -4.58 -4.88
N PRO A 103 -28.13 -4.23 -5.31
CA PRO A 103 -28.43 -2.90 -5.86
C PRO A 103 -27.90 -1.81 -4.94
N THR A 104 -27.16 -0.84 -5.50
CA THR A 104 -26.65 0.27 -4.70
C THR A 104 -27.79 1.23 -4.33
N ALA A 105 -27.55 2.14 -3.39
CA ALA A 105 -28.53 3.18 -3.06
C ALA A 105 -28.94 3.98 -4.32
N GLU A 106 -28.03 4.20 -5.26
CA GLU A 106 -28.36 4.82 -6.55
C GLU A 106 -29.27 3.96 -7.42
N ASP A 107 -29.13 2.63 -7.39
CA ASP A 107 -30.01 1.72 -8.10
C ASP A 107 -31.43 1.76 -7.50
N TYR A 108 -31.56 1.73 -6.17
CA TYR A 108 -32.87 1.88 -5.52
C TYR A 108 -33.51 3.25 -5.78
N LEU A 109 -32.73 4.32 -5.84
CA LEU A 109 -33.26 5.65 -6.16
C LEU A 109 -33.74 5.74 -7.61
N LYS A 110 -33.08 5.03 -8.53
CA LYS A 110 -33.56 4.85 -9.91
C LYS A 110 -34.87 4.09 -9.93
N ASP A 111 -34.94 2.95 -9.26
CA ASP A 111 -36.15 2.14 -9.17
C ASP A 111 -37.32 2.94 -8.59
N ILE A 112 -37.09 3.71 -7.52
CA ILE A 112 -38.12 4.58 -6.91
C ILE A 112 -38.56 5.67 -7.89
N ARG A 113 -37.63 6.31 -8.62
CA ARG A 113 -37.96 7.34 -9.62
C ARG A 113 -38.83 6.75 -10.73
N ASP A 114 -38.44 5.62 -11.29
CA ASP A 114 -39.12 5.00 -12.41
C ASP A 114 -40.52 4.48 -11.98
N LEU A 115 -40.65 3.98 -10.74
CA LEU A 115 -41.94 3.63 -10.14
C LEU A 115 -42.85 4.84 -9.94
N LEU A 116 -42.32 6.00 -9.55
CA LEU A 116 -43.11 7.22 -9.37
C LEU A 116 -43.58 7.81 -10.71
N GLU A 117 -42.76 7.74 -11.74
CA GLU A 117 -43.11 8.17 -13.09
C GLU A 117 -44.25 7.30 -13.66
N SER A 118 -44.15 5.97 -13.50
CA SER A 118 -45.19 5.02 -13.94
C SER A 118 -46.55 5.15 -13.24
N LYS A 119 -46.59 5.79 -12.06
CA LYS A 119 -47.81 5.97 -11.26
C LYS A 119 -48.47 7.34 -11.47
N THR A 120 -47.82 8.21 -12.25
CA THR A 120 -48.28 9.57 -12.54
C THR A 120 -49.00 9.66 -13.90
N GLU A 121 -48.92 8.62 -14.74
CA GLU A 121 -49.83 8.36 -15.87
C GLU A 121 -51.09 7.61 -15.43
#